data_AF-A0A016V6B6-F1
#
_entry.id   AF-A0A016V6B6-F1
#
_cell.length_a   1.000
_cell.length_b   1.000
_cell.length_c   1.000
_cell.angle_alpha   90.00
_cell.angle_beta   90.00
_cell.angle_gamma   90.00
#
_symmetry.space_group_name_H-M   'P 1'
#
loop_
_entity.id
_entity.type
_entity.pdbx_description
1 polymer ?
#
loop_
_entity_poly.entity_id
_entity_poly.type
_entity_poly.pdbx_seq_one_letter_code
_entity_poly.pdbx_strand_id
1 'polypeptide(L)'
;MDDLVADTLFAHWKNELPANTLCLRITLEQTLNAGLTTLTVTVRRLADHPSFPWDQLAQLSPYSSELAALKNAMDVVGDNRYYGFRKDLGNAKSTLYKNLAYIAKELLIKVNGEIALGRYAGFPRRPAQAPIVNSMIEAYINQLHNYGQDPEKNLLRPRCELASYVAIRERRDRYITIYQHTNAQ
;
A
#
# COMPACT_ATOMS: atom_id res chain seq x y z
N MET A 1 7.85 -20.40 -10.03
CA MET A 1 8.15 -20.80 -8.63
C MET A 1 6.84 -20.66 -7.87
N ASP A 2 6.48 -21.62 -7.05
CA ASP A 2 5.26 -21.51 -6.23
C ASP A 2 5.59 -20.82 -4.91
N ASP A 3 4.63 -20.15 -4.28
CA ASP A 3 4.84 -19.41 -3.03
C ASP A 3 5.21 -20.31 -1.85
N LEU A 4 4.62 -21.50 -1.76
CA LEU A 4 4.97 -22.55 -0.79
C LEU A 4 6.43 -23.01 -0.92
N VAL A 5 6.92 -23.11 -2.16
CA VAL A 5 8.31 -23.49 -2.44
C VAL A 5 9.26 -22.34 -2.08
N ALA A 6 8.85 -21.10 -2.31
CA ALA A 6 9.63 -19.93 -1.90
C ALA A 6 9.76 -19.86 -0.36
N ASP A 7 8.66 -20.04 0.38
CA ASP A 7 8.67 -19.99 1.85
C ASP A 7 9.62 -21.04 2.46
N THR A 8 9.47 -22.30 2.03
CA THR A 8 10.32 -23.41 2.51
C THR A 8 11.79 -23.23 2.14
N LEU A 9 12.08 -22.81 0.90
CA LEU A 9 13.45 -22.59 0.43
C LEU A 9 14.14 -21.45 1.18
N PHE A 10 13.46 -20.32 1.33
CA PHE A 10 14.05 -19.15 1.99
C PHE A 10 14.19 -19.36 3.50
N ALA A 11 13.27 -20.08 4.15
CA ALA A 11 13.41 -20.49 5.53
C ALA A 11 14.62 -21.42 5.74
N HIS A 12 14.80 -22.40 4.85
CA HIS A 12 15.96 -23.30 4.89
C HIS A 12 17.26 -22.52 4.74
N TRP A 13 17.39 -21.66 3.73
CA TRP A 13 18.60 -20.87 3.51
C TRP A 13 18.89 -19.91 4.66
N LYS A 14 17.88 -19.30 5.26
CA LYS A 14 18.09 -18.40 6.41
C LYS A 14 18.74 -19.12 7.61
N ASN A 15 18.45 -20.40 7.80
CA ASN A 15 19.00 -21.21 8.87
C ASN A 15 20.42 -21.73 8.57
N GLU A 16 20.70 -22.08 7.32
CA GLU A 16 22.01 -22.60 6.90
C GLU A 16 23.06 -21.50 6.71
N LEU A 17 22.65 -20.25 6.50
CA LEU A 17 23.58 -19.16 6.22
C LEU A 17 24.35 -18.72 7.47
N PRO A 18 25.70 -18.69 7.43
CA PRO A 18 26.48 -18.17 8.54
C PRO A 18 26.24 -16.66 8.76
N ALA A 19 26.48 -16.17 9.98
CA ALA A 19 26.15 -14.79 10.37
C ALA A 19 26.93 -13.73 9.56
N ASN A 20 28.06 -14.10 8.95
CA ASN A 20 28.91 -13.23 8.14
C ASN A 20 28.38 -12.98 6.72
N THR A 21 27.34 -13.69 6.25
CA THR A 21 26.75 -13.45 4.92
C THR A 21 25.62 -12.42 4.98
N LEU A 22 25.94 -11.21 5.48
CA LEU A 22 24.96 -10.14 5.70
C LEU A 22 24.22 -9.75 4.41
N CYS A 23 24.94 -9.57 3.30
CA CYS A 23 24.33 -9.19 2.01
C CYS A 23 23.29 -10.20 1.52
N LEU A 24 23.54 -11.49 1.69
CA LEU A 24 22.61 -12.53 1.26
C LEU A 24 21.38 -12.60 2.18
N ARG A 25 21.58 -12.44 3.50
CA ARG A 25 20.48 -12.32 4.46
C ARG A 25 19.58 -11.11 4.15
N ILE A 26 20.18 -9.95 3.89
CA ILE A 26 19.46 -8.74 3.47
C ILE A 26 18.71 -8.99 2.16
N THR A 27 19.33 -9.65 1.18
CA THR A 27 18.68 -9.95 -0.10
C THR A 27 17.46 -10.86 0.10
N LEU A 28 17.58 -11.90 0.93
CA LEU A 28 16.46 -12.76 1.29
C LEU A 28 15.34 -12.00 2.02
N GLU A 29 15.67 -11.08 2.91
CA GLU A 29 14.67 -10.25 3.58
C GLU A 29 13.99 -9.26 2.61
N GLN A 30 14.74 -8.74 1.63
CA GLN A 30 14.19 -7.92 0.55
C GLN A 30 13.27 -8.70 -0.39
N THR A 31 13.35 -10.04 -0.43
CA THR A 31 12.40 -10.85 -1.21
C THR A 31 11.01 -10.96 -0.58
N LEU A 32 10.86 -10.63 0.70
CA LEU A 32 9.56 -10.62 1.37
C LEU A 32 8.64 -9.58 0.72
N ASN A 33 7.41 -10.00 0.40
CA ASN A 33 6.42 -9.20 -0.31
C ASN A 33 6.89 -8.71 -1.71
N ALA A 34 7.94 -9.32 -2.27
CA ALA A 34 8.32 -9.08 -3.66
C ALA A 34 7.13 -9.36 -4.58
N GLY A 35 6.89 -8.50 -5.57
CA GLY A 35 5.71 -8.60 -6.45
C GLY A 35 4.40 -8.07 -5.86
N LEU A 36 4.36 -7.68 -4.57
CA LEU A 36 3.18 -7.12 -3.91
C LEU A 36 3.32 -5.63 -3.57
N THR A 37 4.36 -4.96 -4.05
CA THR A 37 4.66 -3.55 -3.75
C THR A 37 3.45 -2.63 -3.98
N THR A 38 2.73 -2.80 -5.08
CA THR A 38 1.54 -1.99 -5.36
C THR A 38 0.43 -2.22 -4.34
N LEU A 39 0.22 -3.46 -3.89
CA LEU A 39 -0.77 -3.77 -2.85
C LEU A 39 -0.37 -3.16 -1.51
N THR A 40 0.86 -3.41 -1.06
CA THR A 40 1.34 -2.97 0.26
C THR A 40 1.40 -1.45 0.35
N VAL A 41 1.86 -0.77 -0.71
CA VAL A 41 1.85 0.69 -0.79
C VAL A 41 0.42 1.23 -0.75
N THR A 42 -0.49 0.68 -1.55
CA THR A 42 -1.88 1.15 -1.61
C THR A 42 -2.55 1.02 -0.24
N VAL A 43 -2.51 -0.18 0.36
CA VAL A 43 -3.09 -0.46 1.68
C VAL A 43 -2.54 0.45 2.77
N ARG A 44 -1.21 0.58 2.85
CA ARG A 44 -0.55 1.43 3.85
C ARG A 44 -0.99 2.88 3.72
N ARG A 45 -1.13 3.39 2.49
CA ARG A 45 -1.43 4.81 2.26
C ARG A 45 -2.89 5.17 2.39
N LEU A 46 -3.79 4.25 2.09
CA LEU A 46 -5.17 4.41 2.53
C LEU A 46 -5.17 4.60 4.06
N ALA A 47 -4.53 3.71 4.82
CA ALA A 47 -4.53 3.78 6.28
C ALA A 47 -3.84 5.02 6.87
N ASP A 48 -2.74 5.48 6.27
CA ASP A 48 -1.97 6.63 6.76
C ASP A 48 -2.66 7.98 6.47
N HIS A 49 -3.61 8.04 5.53
CA HIS A 49 -4.36 9.25 5.17
C HIS A 49 -5.88 9.10 5.41
N PRO A 50 -6.35 8.94 6.65
CA PRO A 50 -7.78 8.79 6.96
C PRO A 50 -8.63 10.03 6.69
N SER A 51 -7.98 11.19 6.59
CA SER A 51 -8.62 12.48 6.35
C SER A 51 -8.79 12.81 4.87
N PHE A 52 -8.28 11.97 3.97
CA PHE A 52 -8.55 12.08 2.54
C PHE A 52 -10.01 11.65 2.28
N PRO A 53 -10.74 12.32 1.36
CA PRO A 53 -12.15 12.04 1.09
C PRO A 53 -12.37 10.73 0.32
N TRP A 54 -12.03 9.60 0.95
CA TRP A 54 -12.20 8.26 0.40
C TRP A 54 -13.68 7.92 0.16
N ASP A 55 -14.59 8.42 0.99
CA ASP A 55 -16.04 8.19 0.83
C ASP A 55 -16.58 8.79 -0.46
N GLN A 56 -16.14 10.01 -0.79
CA GLN A 56 -16.53 10.68 -2.04
C GLN A 56 -15.94 9.94 -3.24
N LEU A 57 -14.70 9.48 -3.12
CA LEU A 57 -14.07 8.67 -4.16
C LEU A 57 -14.82 7.35 -4.38
N ALA A 58 -15.25 6.68 -3.30
CA ALA A 58 -15.97 5.41 -3.35
C ALA A 58 -17.33 5.50 -4.06
N GLN A 59 -17.93 6.70 -4.17
CA GLN A 59 -19.18 6.90 -4.92
C GLN A 59 -18.97 6.98 -6.43
N LEU A 60 -17.72 7.15 -6.89
CA LEU A 60 -17.39 7.30 -8.30
C LEU A 60 -17.04 5.95 -8.94
N SER A 61 -17.48 5.75 -10.17
CA SER A 61 -17.02 4.62 -11.00
C SER A 61 -15.65 4.95 -11.63
N PRO A 62 -14.64 4.05 -11.57
CA PRO A 62 -14.69 2.65 -11.14
C PRO A 62 -14.29 2.40 -9.67
N TYR A 63 -14.04 3.44 -8.87
CA TYR A 63 -13.43 3.35 -7.54
C TYR A 63 -14.18 2.47 -6.54
N SER A 64 -15.51 2.44 -6.59
CA SER A 64 -16.33 1.53 -5.77
C SER A 64 -15.92 0.06 -5.97
N SER A 65 -15.79 -0.36 -7.22
CA SER A 65 -15.41 -1.73 -7.60
C SER A 65 -13.94 -2.03 -7.28
N GLU A 66 -13.05 -1.04 -7.45
CA GLU A 66 -11.64 -1.19 -7.11
C GLU A 66 -11.42 -1.34 -5.60
N LEU A 67 -12.22 -0.67 -4.76
CA LEU A 67 -12.16 -0.84 -3.31
C LEU A 67 -12.54 -2.25 -2.88
N ALA A 68 -13.57 -2.83 -3.51
CA ALA A 68 -13.93 -4.22 -3.30
C ALA A 68 -12.82 -5.18 -3.77
N ALA A 69 -12.22 -4.91 -4.93
CA ALA A 69 -11.09 -5.69 -5.44
C ALA A 69 -9.86 -5.61 -4.53
N LEU A 70 -9.55 -4.43 -3.98
CA LEU A 70 -8.45 -4.23 -3.03
C LEU A 70 -8.69 -5.03 -1.74
N LYS A 71 -9.92 -5.04 -1.23
CA LYS A 71 -10.30 -5.85 -0.07
C LYS A 71 -10.09 -7.34 -0.35
N ASN A 72 -10.56 -7.83 -1.49
CA ASN A 72 -10.37 -9.21 -1.91
C ASN A 72 -8.88 -9.56 -2.08
N ALA A 73 -8.07 -8.64 -2.63
CA ALA A 73 -6.63 -8.83 -2.74
C ALA A 73 -5.97 -9.02 -1.37
N MET A 74 -6.36 -8.23 -0.36
CA MET A 74 -5.88 -8.41 1.01
C MET A 74 -6.33 -9.72 1.65
N ASP A 75 -7.59 -10.12 1.42
CA ASP A 75 -8.11 -11.40 1.93
C ASP A 75 -7.36 -12.59 1.33
N VAL A 76 -7.04 -12.53 0.04
CA VAL A 76 -6.37 -13.62 -0.68
C VAL A 76 -4.88 -13.72 -0.34
N VAL A 77 -4.18 -12.58 -0.20
CA VAL A 77 -2.77 -12.59 0.21
C VAL A 77 -2.65 -13.01 1.68
N GLY A 78 -3.57 -12.58 2.55
CA GLY A 78 -3.59 -13.01 3.95
C GLY A 78 -2.26 -12.72 4.65
N ASP A 79 -1.67 -13.73 5.29
CA ASP A 79 -0.36 -13.63 5.95
C ASP A 79 0.81 -14.16 5.09
N ASN A 80 0.54 -14.48 3.81
CA ASN A 80 1.51 -15.10 2.92
C ASN A 80 2.45 -14.06 2.28
N ARG A 81 3.65 -13.95 2.84
CA ARG A 81 4.67 -12.97 2.42
C ARG A 81 5.34 -13.31 1.09
N TYR A 82 5.16 -14.53 0.60
CA TYR A 82 5.75 -15.01 -0.66
C TYR A 82 4.72 -15.12 -1.78
N TYR A 83 3.48 -14.64 -1.56
CA TYR A 83 2.40 -14.72 -2.54
C TYR A 83 2.77 -14.10 -3.89
N GLY A 84 3.63 -13.07 -3.90
CA GLY A 84 4.07 -12.43 -5.13
C GLY A 84 5.00 -13.27 -6.03
N PHE A 85 5.46 -14.43 -5.56
CA PHE A 85 6.20 -15.39 -6.39
C PHE A 85 5.31 -16.24 -7.30
N ARG A 86 3.99 -16.24 -7.05
CA ARG A 86 3.03 -16.98 -7.88
C ARG A 86 3.09 -16.50 -9.33
N LYS A 87 3.04 -17.46 -10.26
CA LYS A 87 2.96 -17.18 -11.71
C LYS A 87 1.70 -16.38 -12.06
N ASP A 88 0.61 -16.65 -11.36
CA ASP A 88 -0.64 -15.89 -11.47
C ASP A 88 -1.06 -15.36 -10.10
N LEU A 89 -1.08 -14.03 -9.96
CA LEU A 89 -1.53 -13.34 -8.76
C LEU A 89 -3.06 -13.40 -8.56
N GLY A 90 -3.82 -13.74 -9.61
CA GLY A 90 -5.27 -13.85 -9.57
C GLY A 90 -5.95 -12.56 -9.09
N ASN A 91 -6.69 -12.66 -7.99
CA ASN A 91 -7.42 -11.53 -7.40
C ASN A 91 -6.51 -10.49 -6.71
N ALA A 92 -5.23 -10.79 -6.50
CA ALA A 92 -4.26 -9.84 -5.93
C ALA A 92 -3.57 -8.97 -7.01
N LYS A 93 -3.98 -9.08 -8.29
CA LYS A 93 -3.39 -8.29 -9.38
C LYS A 93 -3.66 -6.80 -9.19
N SER A 94 -2.59 -6.00 -9.24
CA SER A 94 -2.65 -4.54 -9.19
C SER A 94 -3.46 -3.89 -10.31
N THR A 95 -3.68 -4.60 -11.42
CA THR A 95 -4.53 -4.15 -12.53
C THR A 95 -5.99 -3.98 -12.13
N LEU A 96 -6.45 -4.66 -11.07
CA LEU A 96 -7.83 -4.63 -10.57
C LEU A 96 -8.13 -3.40 -9.69
N TYR A 97 -7.11 -2.72 -9.18
CA TYR A 97 -7.24 -1.55 -8.30
C TYR A 97 -6.23 -0.44 -8.67
N LYS A 98 -5.93 -0.34 -9.97
CA LYS A 98 -4.87 0.53 -10.51
C LYS A 98 -5.11 2.01 -10.23
N ASN A 99 -6.37 2.46 -10.21
CA ASN A 99 -6.69 3.87 -9.99
C ASN A 99 -6.52 4.24 -8.52
N LEU A 100 -6.88 3.34 -7.60
CA LEU A 100 -6.56 3.51 -6.18
C LEU A 100 -5.05 3.54 -5.92
N ALA A 101 -4.32 2.66 -6.60
CA ALA A 101 -2.86 2.62 -6.51
C ALA A 101 -2.21 3.93 -7.01
N TYR A 102 -2.78 4.56 -8.04
CA TYR A 102 -2.35 5.88 -8.49
C TYR A 102 -2.49 6.94 -7.38
N ILE A 103 -3.65 7.00 -6.74
CA ILE A 103 -3.94 8.00 -5.70
C ILE A 103 -2.99 7.81 -4.53
N ALA A 104 -2.78 6.57 -4.08
CA ALA A 104 -1.82 6.24 -3.03
C ALA A 104 -0.39 6.70 -3.37
N LYS A 105 0.04 6.51 -4.63
CA LYS A 105 1.35 6.95 -5.13
C LYS A 105 1.45 8.49 -5.18
N GLU A 106 0.43 9.18 -5.66
CA GLU A 106 0.43 10.66 -5.70
C GLU A 106 0.46 11.28 -4.31
N LEU A 107 -0.27 10.69 -3.34
CA LEU A 107 -0.19 11.12 -1.94
C LEU A 107 1.24 10.92 -1.39
N LEU A 108 1.91 9.81 -1.70
CA LEU A 108 3.31 9.58 -1.30
C LEU A 108 4.29 10.61 -1.87
N ILE A 109 4.18 10.90 -3.17
CA ILE A 109 5.11 11.83 -3.82
C ILE A 109 4.87 13.26 -3.32
N LYS A 110 3.61 13.67 -3.23
CA LYS A 110 3.24 15.07 -2.98
C LYS A 110 3.17 15.44 -1.49
N VAL A 111 2.83 14.48 -0.61
CA VAL A 111 2.74 14.74 0.84
C VAL A 111 4.01 14.29 1.56
N ASN A 112 4.56 13.13 1.23
CA ASN A 112 5.72 12.56 1.93
C ASN A 112 7.06 12.81 1.23
N GLY A 113 7.06 13.40 0.03
CA GLY A 113 8.29 13.73 -0.70
C GLY A 113 9.04 12.52 -1.28
N GLU A 114 8.38 11.36 -1.41
CA GLU A 114 9.00 10.14 -1.94
C GLU A 114 9.11 10.17 -3.48
N ILE A 115 10.00 11.02 -4.01
CA ILE A 115 10.17 11.28 -5.46
C ILE A 115 10.58 10.00 -6.24
N ALA A 116 11.28 9.07 -5.58
CA ALA A 116 11.76 7.83 -6.20
C ALA A 116 10.62 6.96 -6.77
N LEU A 117 9.44 6.99 -6.14
CA LEU A 117 8.26 6.25 -6.60
C LEU A 117 7.60 6.86 -7.84
N GLY A 118 7.92 8.11 -8.18
CA GLY A 118 7.40 8.79 -9.38
C GLY A 118 7.80 8.11 -10.69
N ARG A 119 8.90 7.37 -10.70
CA ARG A 119 9.41 6.65 -11.88
C ARG A 119 9.08 5.16 -11.88
N TYR A 120 8.40 4.65 -10.85
CA TYR A 120 8.09 3.22 -10.76
C TYR A 120 7.02 2.82 -11.78
N ALA A 121 7.39 1.92 -12.70
CA ALA A 121 6.54 1.50 -13.81
C ALA A 121 5.32 0.67 -13.40
N GLY A 122 5.28 0.14 -12.17
CA GLY A 122 4.16 -0.66 -11.67
C GLY A 122 2.94 0.15 -11.23
N PHE A 123 2.98 1.49 -11.30
CA PHE A 123 1.80 2.34 -11.15
C PHE A 123 1.35 2.90 -12.50
N PRO A 124 0.03 3.05 -12.72
CA PRO A 124 -0.44 3.73 -13.92
C PRO A 124 -0.01 5.20 -13.91
N ARG A 125 0.13 5.78 -15.10
CA ARG A 125 0.50 7.21 -15.26
C ARG A 125 -0.70 8.15 -15.08
N ARG A 126 -1.91 7.66 -15.36
CA ARG A 126 -3.15 8.44 -15.28
C ARG A 126 -4.27 7.55 -14.72
N PRO A 127 -5.04 8.03 -13.73
CA PRO A 127 -6.21 7.33 -13.23
C PRO A 127 -7.44 7.63 -14.10
N ALA A 128 -8.50 6.86 -13.91
CA ALA A 128 -9.84 7.22 -14.36
C ALA A 128 -10.27 8.55 -13.72
N GLN A 129 -11.01 9.38 -14.45
CA GLN A 129 -11.50 10.67 -13.94
C GLN A 129 -10.38 11.57 -13.36
N ALA A 130 -9.20 11.55 -13.99
CA ALA A 130 -8.02 12.28 -13.54
C ALA A 130 -8.26 13.75 -13.13
N PRO A 131 -9.09 14.56 -13.82
CA PRO A 131 -9.37 15.93 -13.37
C PRO A 131 -9.98 15.99 -11.97
N ILE A 132 -10.95 15.11 -11.69
CA ILE A 132 -11.64 15.05 -10.39
C ILE A 132 -10.65 14.60 -9.32
N VAL A 133 -9.92 13.50 -9.58
CA VAL A 133 -8.95 12.95 -8.65
C VAL A 133 -7.86 13.95 -8.30
N ASN A 134 -7.29 14.63 -9.31
CA ASN A 134 -6.25 15.63 -9.09
C ASN A 134 -6.78 16.80 -8.26
N SER A 135 -8.02 17.27 -8.52
CA SER A 135 -8.64 18.31 -7.72
C SER A 135 -8.83 17.89 -6.25
N MET A 136 -9.21 16.63 -5.99
CA MET A 136 -9.34 16.10 -4.64
C MET A 136 -7.99 16.01 -3.92
N ILE A 137 -6.94 15.57 -4.62
CA ILE A 137 -5.57 15.49 -4.09
C ILE A 137 -5.03 16.89 -3.78
N GLU A 138 -5.20 17.85 -4.69
CA GLU A 138 -4.76 19.23 -4.48
C GLU A 138 -5.52 19.91 -3.34
N ALA A 139 -6.84 19.73 -3.26
CA ALA A 139 -7.65 20.20 -2.14
C ALA A 139 -7.15 19.60 -0.82
N TYR A 140 -6.83 18.31 -0.80
CA TYR A 140 -6.28 17.63 0.37
C TYR A 140 -4.90 18.18 0.78
N ILE A 141 -3.99 18.39 -0.18
CA ILE A 141 -2.66 18.96 0.08
C ILE A 141 -2.76 20.39 0.60
N ASN A 142 -3.61 21.22 -0.02
CA ASN A 142 -3.84 22.59 0.42
C ASN A 142 -4.41 22.63 1.84
N GLN A 143 -5.32 21.71 2.15
CA GLN A 143 -5.81 21.52 3.51
C GLN A 143 -4.65 21.19 4.46
N LEU A 144 -3.79 20.20 4.14
CA LEU A 144 -2.63 19.85 4.96
C LEU A 144 -1.66 21.02 5.18
N HIS A 145 -1.38 21.82 4.15
CA HIS A 145 -0.54 23.02 4.29
C HIS A 145 -1.18 24.06 5.24
N ASN A 146 -2.49 24.26 5.13
CA ASN A 146 -3.21 25.18 6.01
C ASN A 146 -3.28 24.64 7.46
N TYR A 147 -3.25 23.32 7.67
CA TYR A 147 -3.19 22.70 9.01
C TYR A 147 -1.83 22.84 9.69
N GLY A 148 -0.74 22.87 8.93
CA GLY A 148 0.61 23.12 9.48
C GLY A 148 0.75 24.49 10.16
N GLN A 149 -0.24 25.38 9.97
CA GLN A 149 -0.27 26.72 10.56
C GLN A 149 -1.19 26.84 11.79
N ASP A 150 -2.01 25.85 12.14
CA ASP A 150 -3.01 25.97 13.24
C ASP A 150 -3.35 24.60 13.92
N PRO A 151 -2.74 24.27 15.08
CA PRO A 151 -2.81 22.94 15.71
C PRO A 151 -4.12 22.62 16.45
N GLU A 152 -4.99 23.60 16.76
CA GLU A 152 -6.23 23.36 17.54
C GLU A 152 -7.36 22.73 16.69
N LYS A 153 -7.32 22.86 15.36
CA LYS A 153 -8.34 22.29 14.45
C LYS A 153 -8.20 20.78 14.18
N ASN A 154 -7.29 20.12 14.89
CA ASN A 154 -6.83 18.75 14.60
C ASN A 154 -7.78 17.64 15.11
N LEU A 155 -8.80 17.98 15.90
CA LEU A 155 -9.68 17.00 16.57
C LEU A 155 -11.01 16.70 15.85
N LEU A 156 -11.35 17.40 14.75
CA LEU A 156 -12.74 17.46 14.26
C LEU A 156 -12.99 16.93 12.84
N ARG A 157 -12.14 16.06 12.28
CA ARG A 157 -12.49 15.42 10.99
C ARG A 157 -13.24 14.10 11.18
N PRO A 158 -14.39 13.90 10.50
CA PRO A 158 -15.00 12.59 10.43
C PRO A 158 -13.99 11.63 9.82
N ARG A 159 -13.68 10.56 10.55
CA ARG A 159 -12.85 9.48 10.04
C ARG A 159 -13.62 8.82 8.90
N CYS A 160 -12.94 8.39 7.85
CA CYS A 160 -13.55 7.48 6.89
C CYS A 160 -14.04 6.23 7.66
N GLU A 161 -15.36 6.05 7.73
CA GLU A 161 -16.03 4.96 8.44
C GLU A 161 -16.42 3.80 7.52
N LEU A 162 -16.07 3.87 6.23
CA LEU A 162 -16.29 2.78 5.28
C LEU A 162 -15.75 1.47 5.86
N ALA A 163 -16.61 0.45 5.96
CA ALA A 163 -16.26 -0.84 6.54
C ALA A 163 -15.07 -1.50 5.82
N SER A 164 -14.91 -1.28 4.51
CA SER A 164 -13.72 -1.68 3.75
C SER A 164 -12.46 -0.95 4.23
N TYR A 165 -12.53 0.36 4.45
CA TYR A 165 -11.44 1.19 4.95
C TYR A 165 -11.06 0.88 6.41
N VAL A 166 -12.05 0.71 7.29
CA VAL A 166 -11.84 0.30 8.69
C VAL A 166 -11.21 -1.09 8.77
N ALA A 167 -11.66 -2.05 7.95
CA ALA A 167 -11.05 -3.37 7.87
C ALA A 167 -9.61 -3.34 7.33
N ILE A 168 -9.31 -2.46 6.36
CA ILE A 168 -7.95 -2.23 5.86
C ILE A 168 -7.05 -1.69 6.97
N ARG A 169 -7.56 -0.75 7.77
CA ARG A 169 -6.85 -0.14 8.90
C ARG A 169 -6.64 -1.10 10.07
N GLU A 170 -7.62 -1.91 10.45
CA GLU A 170 -7.50 -2.90 11.54
C GLU A 170 -6.54 -4.05 11.18
N ARG A 171 -6.42 -4.37 9.90
CA ARG A 171 -5.46 -5.38 9.41
C ARG A 171 -4.05 -4.82 9.20
N ARG A 172 -3.88 -3.49 9.27
CA ARG A 172 -2.58 -2.80 9.21
C ARG A 172 -1.61 -3.35 10.25
N ASP A 173 -2.04 -3.59 11.48
CA ASP A 173 -1.13 -4.03 12.55
C ASP A 173 -0.61 -5.46 12.31
N ARG A 174 -1.34 -6.31 11.57
CA ARG A 174 -0.84 -7.61 11.11
C ARG A 174 0.16 -7.49 9.95
N TYR A 175 -0.01 -6.49 9.07
CA TYR A 175 0.84 -6.27 7.90
C TYR A 175 2.08 -5.35 8.15
N ILE A 176 2.02 -4.39 9.09
CA ILE A 176 3.04 -3.35 9.31
C ILE A 176 4.02 -3.68 10.44
N THR A 177 3.65 -4.52 11.42
CA THR A 177 4.58 -4.98 12.50
C THR A 177 5.86 -5.65 11.95
N ILE A 178 5.86 -6.00 10.67
CA ILE A 178 6.97 -6.66 9.96
C ILE A 178 7.99 -5.65 9.39
N TYR A 179 7.62 -4.39 9.16
CA TYR A 179 8.49 -3.39 8.52
C TYR A 179 9.29 -2.51 9.49
N GLN A 180 8.90 -2.42 10.77
CA GLN A 180 9.61 -1.58 11.74
C GLN A 180 10.85 -2.25 12.36
N HIS A 181 11.06 -3.56 12.16
CA HIS A 181 12.26 -4.25 12.63
C HIS A 181 13.44 -4.23 11.65
N THR A 182 13.27 -3.69 10.43
CA THR A 182 14.33 -3.70 9.39
C THR A 182 15.04 -2.36 9.18
N ASN A 183 14.55 -1.26 9.77
CA ASN A 183 15.17 0.07 9.68
C ASN A 183 15.60 0.63 11.05
N ALA A 184 15.67 -0.22 12.07
CA ALA A 184 16.11 0.13 13.42
C ALA A 184 17.33 -0.71 13.83
N GLN A 185 18.34 -0.77 12.96
CA GLN A 185 19.73 -1.11 13.30
C GLN A 185 20.68 -0.33 12.39
#